data_AF-A0AA86JSR0-F1
#
_entry.id   AF-A0AA86JSR0-F1
#
_cell.length_a   1.000
_cell.length_b   1.000
_cell.length_c   1.000
_cell.angle_alpha   90.00
_cell.angle_beta   90.00
_cell.angle_gamma   90.00
#
_symmetry.space_group_name_H-M   'P 1'
#
loop_
_entity.id
_entity.type
_entity.pdbx_description
1 polymer ?
#
loop_
_entity_poly.entity_id
_entity_poly.type
_entity_poly.pdbx_seq_one_letter_code
_entity_poly.pdbx_strand_id
1 'polypeptide(L)'
;MGIKFFEDDKIFKLDAKNTSYIISIVDEEKFIGHVYYGKKIIDENVNYLLRLEEPPYVPSKNNRDRVSFYDSFPMEYSTHGIGDFRETALAIKDFNGNTTCKLRYCSHKIYEGKKELKDLPATFGKNNECTSLEIT
;
A
#
# COMPACT_ATOMS: atom_id res chain seq x y z
N MET A 1 -18.58 5.66 -6.80
CA MET A 1 -17.54 6.67 -6.51
C MET A 1 -17.16 6.52 -5.05
N GLY A 2 -15.93 6.12 -4.74
CA GLY A 2 -15.60 5.69 -3.38
C GLY A 2 -14.13 5.69 -3.01
N ILE A 3 -13.24 6.24 -3.83
CA ILE A 3 -11.83 6.39 -3.45
C ILE A 3 -11.63 7.77 -2.86
N LYS A 4 -11.09 7.85 -1.65
CA LYS A 4 -10.70 9.09 -0.96
C LYS A 4 -9.28 8.97 -0.43
N PHE A 5 -8.54 10.07 -0.47
CA PHE A 5 -7.27 10.21 0.22
C PHE A 5 -7.43 11.23 1.35
N PHE A 6 -7.15 10.80 2.58
CA PHE A 6 -7.14 11.65 3.77
C PHE A 6 -5.69 12.10 3.99
N GLU A 7 -5.40 13.36 3.63
CA GLU A 7 -4.02 13.86 3.58
C GLU A 7 -3.35 13.91 4.96
N ASP A 8 -4.10 14.35 5.98
CA ASP A 8 -3.60 14.50 7.35
C ASP A 8 -3.16 13.15 7.94
N ASP A 9 -3.96 12.10 7.71
CA ASP A 9 -3.70 10.74 8.17
C ASP A 9 -2.85 9.90 7.19
N LYS A 10 -2.67 10.40 5.96
CA LYS A 10 -2.05 9.71 4.82
C LYS A 10 -2.70 8.34 4.52
N ILE A 11 -4.02 8.33 4.44
CA ILE A 11 -4.82 7.10 4.23
C ILE A 11 -5.56 7.15 2.90
N PHE A 12 -5.46 6.07 2.12
CA PHE A 12 -6.33 5.79 0.99
C PHE A 12 -7.46 4.87 1.45
N LYS A 13 -8.71 5.30 1.27
CA LYS A 13 -9.90 4.48 1.51
C LYS A 13 -10.65 4.28 0.20
N LEU A 14 -10.80 3.03 -0.20
CA LEU A 14 -11.53 2.59 -1.39
C LEU A 14 -12.80 1.88 -0.94
N ASP A 15 -13.92 2.56 -1.04
CA ASP A 15 -15.25 2.00 -0.77
C ASP A 15 -15.91 1.53 -2.07
N ALA A 16 -16.19 0.23 -2.13
CA ALA A 16 -17.11 -0.32 -3.10
C ALA A 16 -18.56 -0.30 -2.54
N LYS A 17 -19.43 -1.16 -3.07
CA LYS A 17 -20.82 -1.25 -2.63
C LYS A 17 -20.94 -1.63 -1.16
N ASN A 18 -20.35 -2.77 -0.78
CA ASN A 18 -20.46 -3.36 0.56
C ASN A 18 -19.09 -3.68 1.21
N THR A 19 -18.00 -3.21 0.61
CA THR A 19 -16.64 -3.47 1.09
C THR A 19 -15.81 -2.18 1.15
N SER A 20 -14.83 -2.18 2.05
CA SER A 20 -13.81 -1.14 2.16
C SER A 20 -12.43 -1.79 2.03
N TYR A 21 -11.55 -1.12 1.31
CA TYR A 21 -10.13 -1.45 1.20
C TYR A 21 -9.33 -0.22 1.64
N ILE A 22 -8.42 -0.37 2.60
CA ILE A 22 -7.72 0.75 3.24
C ILE A 22 -6.21 0.51 3.21
N ILE A 23 -5.50 1.52 2.71
CA ILE A 23 -4.04 1.57 2.61
C ILE A 23 -3.57 2.80 3.37
N SER A 24 -2.47 2.70 4.11
CA SER A 24 -1.86 3.85 4.79
C SER A 24 -0.39 4.01 4.43
N ILE A 25 0.06 5.26 4.33
CA ILE A 25 1.48 5.60 4.20
C ILE A 25 2.06 5.76 5.60
N VAL A 26 2.99 4.87 5.94
CA VAL A 26 3.51 4.71 7.30
C VAL A 26 4.97 5.14 7.37
N ASP A 27 5.32 5.73 8.51
CA ASP A 27 6.69 6.12 8.87
C ASP A 27 7.29 7.27 8.03
N GLU A 28 8.43 7.79 8.48
CA GLU A 28 9.22 8.78 7.73
C GLU A 28 9.74 8.20 6.40
N GLU A 29 9.97 6.89 6.34
CA GLU A 29 10.41 6.18 5.14
C GLU A 29 9.29 5.92 4.12
N LYS A 30 8.04 6.27 4.45
CA LYS A 30 6.86 6.21 3.58
C LYS A 30 6.56 4.80 3.03
N PHE A 31 6.48 3.83 3.93
CA PHE A 31 6.03 2.48 3.61
C PHE A 31 4.55 2.47 3.24
N ILE A 32 4.13 1.53 2.39
CA ILE A 32 2.74 1.39 1.96
C ILE A 32 2.16 0.16 2.67
N GLY A 33 1.36 0.42 3.71
CA GLY A 33 0.75 -0.60 4.55
C GLY A 33 -0.67 -0.94 4.14
N HIS A 34 -0.97 -2.22 4.01
CA HIS A 34 -2.30 -2.77 3.91
C HIS A 34 -2.96 -2.75 5.30
N VAL A 35 -3.98 -1.93 5.50
CA VAL A 35 -4.62 -1.74 6.81
C VAL A 35 -5.83 -2.65 6.97
N TYR A 36 -6.67 -2.72 5.93
CA TYR A 36 -7.94 -3.43 6.02
C TYR A 36 -8.48 -3.78 4.64
N TYR A 37 -9.02 -5.00 4.50
CA TYR A 37 -9.94 -5.34 3.44
C TYR A 37 -11.08 -6.21 3.99
N GLY A 38 -12.31 -5.78 3.78
CA GLY A 38 -13.46 -6.52 4.29
C GLY A 38 -14.78 -5.78 4.15
N LYS A 39 -15.70 -6.06 5.07
CA LYS A 39 -17.02 -5.42 5.13
C LYS A 39 -16.86 -3.90 5.20
N LYS A 40 -17.75 -3.17 4.53
CA LYS A 40 -17.72 -1.71 4.53
C LYS A 40 -17.71 -1.17 5.97
N ILE A 41 -16.76 -0.30 6.27
CA ILE A 41 -16.63 0.39 7.55
C ILE A 41 -16.83 1.89 7.38
N ILE A 42 -17.36 2.55 8.41
CA ILE A 42 -17.64 3.98 8.38
C ILE A 42 -16.36 4.76 8.68
N ASP A 43 -15.55 4.26 9.63
CA ASP A 43 -14.32 4.90 10.09
C ASP A 43 -13.33 5.17 8.95
N GLU A 44 -12.76 6.37 8.96
CA GLU A 44 -11.81 6.84 7.94
C GLU A 44 -10.40 6.39 8.28
N ASN A 45 -10.01 6.58 9.55
CA ASN A 45 -8.73 6.15 10.10
C ASN A 45 -8.90 4.91 10.98
N VAL A 46 -8.32 3.81 10.53
CA VAL A 46 -8.22 2.54 11.29
C VAL A 46 -6.77 2.05 11.38
N ASN A 47 -5.80 2.97 11.38
CA ASN A 47 -4.36 2.65 11.43
C ASN A 47 -3.95 1.89 12.70
N TYR A 48 -4.78 1.91 13.76
CA TYR A 48 -4.56 1.07 14.93
C TYR A 48 -4.47 -0.43 14.58
N LEU A 49 -5.10 -0.87 13.48
CA LEU A 49 -5.01 -2.24 12.97
C LEU A 49 -3.60 -2.62 12.49
N LEU A 50 -2.76 -1.64 12.15
CA LEU A 50 -1.35 -1.86 11.80
C LEU A 50 -0.46 -2.09 13.03
N ARG A 51 -0.96 -1.84 14.24
CA ARG A 51 -0.25 -2.08 15.51
C ARG A 51 1.14 -1.41 15.56
N LEU A 52 1.26 -0.17 15.09
CA LEU A 52 2.54 0.58 14.98
C LEU A 52 3.08 1.13 16.32
N GLU A 53 2.29 1.04 17.38
CA GLU A 53 2.64 1.50 18.73
C GLU A 53 3.10 0.35 19.64
N GLU A 54 3.45 -0.80 19.06
CA GLU A 54 4.02 -1.95 19.75
C GLU A 54 5.19 -2.56 18.93
N PRO A 55 6.09 -3.34 19.56
CA PRO A 55 7.16 -4.01 18.84
C PRO A 55 6.65 -5.05 17.82
N PRO A 56 7.30 -5.18 16.63
CA PRO A 56 8.45 -4.40 16.18
C PRO A 56 8.05 -2.98 15.75
N TYR A 57 8.77 -1.98 16.29
CA TYR A 57 8.44 -0.59 15.98
C TYR A 57 8.90 -0.19 14.57
N VAL A 58 8.25 0.85 14.03
CA VAL A 58 8.70 1.49 12.78
C VAL A 58 10.16 1.98 12.88
N PRO A 59 10.92 1.96 11.77
CA PRO A 59 12.33 2.35 11.75
C PRO A 59 12.67 3.72 12.34
N SER A 60 11.81 4.74 12.20
CA SER A 60 12.04 6.05 12.82
C SER A 60 12.02 6.03 14.35
N LYS A 61 11.26 5.10 14.96
CA LYS A 61 11.18 4.94 16.42
C LYS A 61 12.28 4.03 16.97
N ASN A 62 12.49 2.88 16.33
CA ASN A 62 13.55 1.96 16.71
C ASN A 62 14.11 1.22 15.49
N ASN A 63 15.19 1.77 14.93
CA ASN A 63 15.84 1.17 13.77
C ASN A 63 16.49 -0.21 14.04
N ARG A 64 16.66 -0.61 15.32
CA ARG A 64 17.15 -1.96 15.65
C ARG A 64 16.14 -3.05 15.31
N ASP A 65 14.85 -2.71 15.25
CA ASP A 65 13.77 -3.64 14.94
C ASP A 65 13.52 -3.76 13.43
N ARG A 66 14.27 -3.05 12.57
CA ARG A 66 13.99 -2.91 11.13
C ARG A 66 13.68 -4.23 10.43
N VAL A 67 14.49 -5.27 10.68
CA VAL A 67 14.29 -6.58 10.04
C VAL A 67 12.98 -7.21 10.52
N SER A 68 12.73 -7.21 11.82
CA SER A 68 11.48 -7.71 12.39
C SER A 68 10.26 -6.91 11.91
N PHE A 69 10.40 -5.59 11.78
CA PHE A 69 9.35 -4.73 11.21
C PHE A 69 9.04 -5.12 9.77
N TYR A 70 10.05 -5.29 8.90
CA TYR A 70 9.81 -5.70 7.52
C TYR A 70 9.14 -7.07 7.41
N ASP A 71 9.53 -8.03 8.24
CA ASP A 71 8.99 -9.39 8.24
C ASP A 71 7.55 -9.48 8.77
N SER A 72 7.11 -8.53 9.60
CA SER A 72 5.76 -8.51 10.16
C SER A 72 4.81 -7.50 9.51
N PHE A 73 5.31 -6.36 9.04
CA PHE A 73 4.48 -5.26 8.56
C PHE A 73 3.64 -5.71 7.34
N PRO A 74 2.32 -5.45 7.33
CA PRO A 74 1.45 -5.86 6.23
C PRO A 74 1.67 -4.93 5.03
N MET A 75 2.61 -5.27 4.15
CA MET A 75 2.91 -4.51 2.94
C MET A 75 1.79 -4.64 1.91
N GLU A 76 1.40 -3.53 1.27
CA GLU A 76 0.48 -3.57 0.11
C GLU A 76 1.14 -4.23 -1.11
N TYR A 77 2.46 -4.03 -1.27
CA TYR A 77 3.23 -4.62 -2.37
C TYR A 77 4.65 -4.98 -1.88
N SER A 78 4.82 -6.21 -1.39
CA SER A 78 6.07 -6.70 -0.78
C SER A 78 7.20 -6.90 -1.79
N THR A 79 8.44 -6.69 -1.34
CA THR A 79 9.63 -6.76 -2.20
C THR A 79 10.72 -7.67 -1.63
N HIS A 80 11.51 -8.25 -2.52
CA HIS A 80 12.61 -9.14 -2.16
C HIS A 80 13.86 -8.39 -1.67
N GLY A 81 14.55 -9.03 -0.72
CA GLY A 81 15.93 -8.69 -0.35
C GLY A 81 16.10 -7.52 0.62
N ILE A 82 15.05 -7.15 1.37
CA ILE A 82 15.09 -6.05 2.36
C ILE A 82 14.88 -6.49 3.83
N GLY A 83 14.64 -7.78 4.08
CA GLY A 83 14.39 -8.31 5.43
C GLY A 83 12.95 -8.78 5.68
N ASP A 84 12.08 -8.70 4.67
CA ASP A 84 10.83 -9.47 4.64
C ASP A 84 11.15 -10.88 4.09
N PHE A 85 10.97 -11.91 4.91
CA PHE A 85 11.29 -13.31 4.56
C PHE A 85 10.07 -14.08 4.04
N ARG A 86 8.90 -13.44 3.98
CA ARG A 86 7.68 -14.01 3.41
C ARG A 86 7.76 -14.06 1.87
N GLU A 87 6.75 -14.63 1.24
CA GLU A 87 6.64 -14.60 -0.22
C GLU A 87 6.45 -13.16 -0.72
N THR A 88 7.22 -12.78 -1.74
CA THR A 88 7.31 -11.39 -2.21
C THR A 88 6.55 -11.18 -3.50
N ALA A 89 5.86 -10.05 -3.64
CA ALA A 89 5.18 -9.69 -4.88
C ALA A 89 6.15 -9.23 -6.00
N LEU A 90 7.27 -8.60 -5.64
CA LEU A 90 8.26 -8.10 -6.58
C LEU A 90 9.68 -8.58 -6.24
N ALA A 91 10.34 -9.19 -7.22
CA ALA A 91 11.76 -9.47 -7.22
C ALA A 91 12.38 -8.89 -8.50
N ILE A 92 13.47 -8.16 -8.35
CA ILE A 92 14.23 -7.59 -9.47
C ILE A 92 15.68 -8.03 -9.36
N LYS A 93 16.41 -7.98 -10.47
CA LYS A 93 17.86 -8.15 -10.50
C LYS A 93 18.46 -7.03 -11.33
N ASP A 94 19.33 -6.22 -10.73
CA ASP A 94 20.00 -5.15 -11.45
C ASP A 94 21.14 -5.70 -12.35
N PHE A 95 21.77 -4.82 -13.11
CA PHE A 95 22.88 -5.17 -14.00
C PHE A 95 24.09 -5.75 -13.26
N ASN A 96 24.30 -5.36 -11.99
CA ASN A 96 25.39 -5.84 -11.15
C ASN A 96 25.04 -7.15 -10.41
N GLY A 97 23.82 -7.65 -10.58
CA GLY A 97 23.32 -8.86 -9.96
C GLY A 97 22.74 -8.68 -8.56
N ASN A 98 22.55 -7.44 -8.09
CA ASN A 98 21.87 -7.17 -6.83
C ASN A 98 20.37 -7.42 -6.96
N THR A 99 19.76 -7.99 -5.92
CA THR A 99 18.34 -8.36 -5.91
C THR A 99 17.48 -7.57 -4.92
N THR A 100 18.09 -6.65 -4.18
CA THR A 100 17.37 -5.82 -3.20
C THR A 100 16.50 -4.76 -3.89
N CYS A 101 15.23 -4.71 -3.53
CA CYS A 101 14.32 -3.65 -3.95
C CYS A 101 13.61 -3.04 -2.75
N LYS A 102 13.66 -1.71 -2.62
CA LYS A 102 12.90 -0.97 -1.62
C LYS A 102 12.01 0.06 -2.31
N LEU A 103 10.70 -0.14 -2.20
CA LEU A 103 9.71 0.83 -2.67
C LEU A 103 9.34 1.79 -1.54
N ARG A 104 9.07 3.04 -1.89
CA ARG A 104 8.57 4.08 -0.99
C ARG A 104 7.57 4.92 -1.74
N TYR A 105 6.55 5.40 -1.04
CA TYR A 105 5.57 6.29 -1.63
C TYR A 105 6.21 7.62 -2.08
N CYS A 106 5.93 8.02 -3.32
CA CYS A 106 6.32 9.28 -3.94
C CYS A 106 5.09 10.17 -4.20
N SER A 107 4.07 9.66 -4.88
CA SER A 107 2.86 10.40 -5.23
C SER A 107 1.67 9.47 -5.53
N HIS A 108 0.50 10.06 -5.77
CA HIS A 108 -0.65 9.32 -6.27
C HIS A 108 -1.48 10.14 -7.24
N LYS A 109 -2.36 9.46 -7.96
CA LYS A 109 -3.41 10.06 -8.79
C LYS A 109 -4.72 9.30 -8.58
N ILE A 110 -5.77 10.03 -8.24
CA ILE A 110 -7.15 9.53 -8.25
C ILE A 110 -7.86 10.14 -9.47
N TYR A 111 -8.49 9.30 -10.29
CA TYR A 111 -9.19 9.78 -11.48
C TYR A 111 -10.40 8.90 -11.82
N GLU A 112 -11.35 9.48 -12.55
CA GLU A 112 -12.55 8.80 -13.02
C GLU A 112 -12.25 7.85 -14.19
N GLY A 113 -12.97 6.72 -14.23
CA GLY A 113 -12.80 5.69 -15.24
C GLY A 113 -11.58 4.81 -15.00
N LYS A 114 -11.32 3.90 -15.94
CA LYS A 114 -10.18 2.97 -15.92
C LYS A 114 -9.41 3.03 -17.24
N LYS A 115 -8.11 3.35 -17.17
CA LYS A 115 -7.23 3.32 -18.33
C LYS A 115 -7.05 1.87 -18.82
N GLU A 116 -6.94 1.74 -20.14
CA GLU A 116 -6.59 0.49 -20.80
C GLU A 116 -5.13 0.10 -20.52
N LEU A 117 -4.88 -1.20 -20.46
CA LEU A 117 -3.52 -1.72 -20.43
C LEU A 117 -3.09 -2.00 -21.87
N LYS A 118 -2.04 -1.32 -22.33
CA LYS A 118 -1.57 -1.44 -23.70
C LYS A 118 -1.25 -2.91 -24.01
N ASP A 119 -1.83 -3.42 -25.09
CA ASP A 119 -1.63 -4.78 -25.60
C ASP A 119 -2.06 -5.92 -24.63
N LEU A 120 -2.84 -5.61 -23.58
CA LEU A 120 -3.32 -6.60 -22.60
C LEU A 120 -4.83 -6.49 -22.38
N PRO A 121 -5.56 -7.62 -22.23
CA PRO A 121 -6.95 -7.58 -21.80
C PRO A 121 -7.04 -7.05 -20.36
N ALA A 122 -8.02 -6.18 -20.10
CA ALA A 122 -8.30 -5.64 -18.78
C ALA A 122 -9.80 -5.45 -18.57
N THR A 123 -10.24 -5.40 -17.31
CA THR A 123 -11.57 -4.86 -16.99
C THR A 123 -11.65 -3.40 -17.44
N PHE A 124 -12.85 -2.91 -17.72
CA PHE A 124 -13.08 -1.56 -18.23
C PHE A 124 -14.14 -0.85 -17.40
N GLY A 125 -14.16 0.48 -17.47
CA GLY A 125 -15.20 1.29 -16.86
C GLY A 125 -15.07 2.75 -17.27
N LYS A 126 -16.20 3.36 -17.59
CA LYS A 126 -16.29 4.78 -17.97
C LYS A 126 -16.16 5.69 -16.75
N ASN A 127 -16.01 6.99 -17.00
CA ASN A 127 -15.79 8.01 -15.95
C ASN A 127 -16.86 7.98 -14.83
N ASN A 128 -18.11 7.66 -15.16
CA ASN A 128 -19.21 7.59 -14.20
C ASN A 128 -19.41 6.19 -13.57
N GLU A 129 -18.68 5.17 -14.02
CA GLU A 129 -18.85 3.78 -13.59
C GLU A 129 -17.80 3.36 -12.54
N CYS A 130 -16.57 3.85 -12.67
CA CYS A 130 -15.48 3.51 -11.76
C CYS A 130 -14.52 4.67 -11.49
N THR A 131 -13.65 4.47 -10.50
CA THR A 131 -12.60 5.41 -10.12
C THR A 131 -11.32 4.59 -9.96
N SER A 132 -10.21 5.11 -10.45
CA SER A 132 -8.89 4.46 -10.36
C SER A 132 -7.98 5.23 -9.41
N LEU A 133 -7.14 4.48 -8.69
CA LEU A 133 -6.05 4.98 -7.88
C LEU A 133 -4.73 4.45 -8.48
N GLU A 134 -3.82 5.36 -8.79
CA GLU A 134 -2.43 5.05 -9.13
C GLU A 134 -1.54 5.57 -8.00
N ILE A 135 -0.68 4.71 -7.45
CA ILE A 135 0.34 5.06 -6.45
C ILE A 135 1.71 4.89 -7.09
N THR A 136 2.62 5.84 -6.90
CA THR A 136 4.00 5.84 -7.42
C THR A 136 4.98 6.09 -6.29
#